data_AF-A0A6H9KBX3-F1
#
_entry.id   AF-A0A6H9KBX3-F1
#
_cell.length_a   1.000
_cell.length_b   1.000
_cell.length_c   1.000
_cell.angle_alpha   90.00
_cell.angle_beta   90.00
_cell.angle_gamma   90.00
#
_symmetry.space_group_name_H-M   'P 1'
#
loop_
_entity.id
_entity.type
_entity.pdbx_description
1 polymer ?
#
loop_
_entity_poly.entity_id
_entity_poly.type
_entity_poly.pdbx_seq_one_letter_code
_entity_poly.pdbx_strand_id
1 'polypeptide(L)'
;MSQITKISLNRIPVWPVVKIAFVINTIVFFLYFMFFFSFLLSLFSGISELDYNLSQQVSDLSTLGTLTATFFSLFASIFSSFFTTILVAIAVVIYNLVSGFIGPLELEAQVDLPKQENSSFDEGRVLQIVRREINEKERERTKQSQRTELPKQEDEEKDTKQNKEKYSEEDFMPQAQNPDSDKREDES
;
A
#
# COMPACT_ATOMS: atom_id res chain seq x y z
N MET A 1 21.43 -19.93 -35.73
CA MET A 1 20.60 -18.91 -36.39
C MET A 1 19.90 -18.15 -35.29
N SER A 2 20.33 -16.92 -35.01
CA SER A 2 19.62 -16.02 -34.10
C SER A 2 18.36 -15.51 -34.81
N GLN A 3 17.19 -15.60 -34.18
CA GLN A 3 15.97 -15.00 -34.70
C GLN A 3 15.78 -13.63 -34.06
N ILE A 4 15.87 -12.59 -34.89
CA ILE A 4 15.57 -11.22 -34.45
C ILE A 4 14.05 -11.09 -34.40
N THR A 5 13.51 -10.85 -33.21
CA THR A 5 12.06 -10.67 -33.03
C THR A 5 11.78 -9.21 -32.74
N LYS A 6 10.93 -8.58 -33.56
CA LYS A 6 10.54 -7.17 -33.42
C LYS A 6 9.36 -7.07 -32.46
N ILE A 7 9.54 -6.41 -31.32
CA ILE A 7 8.48 -6.21 -30.33
C ILE A 7 8.07 -4.74 -30.36
N SER A 8 6.83 -4.44 -30.71
CA SER A 8 6.28 -3.08 -30.69
C SER A 8 5.54 -2.82 -29.37
N LEU A 9 5.98 -1.82 -28.62
CA LEU A 9 5.30 -1.39 -27.40
C LEU A 9 4.38 -0.22 -27.74
N ASN A 10 3.09 -0.51 -27.91
CA ASN A 10 2.12 0.48 -28.38
C ASN A 10 1.43 1.23 -27.22
N ARG A 11 1.16 0.54 -26.10
CA ARG A 11 0.50 1.11 -24.92
C ARG A 11 1.03 0.51 -23.63
N ILE A 12 1.21 1.36 -22.63
CA ILE A 12 1.59 0.95 -21.28
C ILE A 12 0.34 0.93 -20.41
N PRO A 13 0.04 -0.19 -19.72
CA PRO A 13 -1.10 -0.26 -18.81
C PRO A 13 -0.83 0.63 -17.59
N VAL A 14 -1.71 1.60 -17.33
CA VAL A 14 -1.51 2.59 -16.27
C VAL A 14 -1.57 1.95 -14.87
N TRP A 15 -2.50 1.02 -14.66
CA TRP A 15 -2.77 0.45 -13.35
C TRP A 15 -1.60 -0.36 -12.74
N PRO A 16 -0.92 -1.27 -13.48
CA PRO A 16 0.30 -1.91 -12.99
C PRO A 16 1.41 -0.90 -12.69
N VAL A 17 1.61 0.10 -13.54
CA VAL A 17 2.65 1.12 -13.35
C VAL A 17 2.39 1.93 -12.09
N VAL A 18 1.15 2.35 -11.83
CA VAL A 18 0.76 3.07 -10.62
C VAL A 18 1.06 2.26 -9.36
N LYS A 19 0.73 0.95 -9.35
CA LYS A 19 1.02 0.08 -8.19
C LYS A 19 2.51 -0.05 -7.94
N ILE A 20 3.29 -0.32 -8.98
CA ILE A 20 4.73 -0.50 -8.88
C ILE A 20 5.39 0.82 -8.46
N ALA A 21 5.03 1.93 -9.10
CA ALA A 21 5.54 3.26 -8.78
C ALA A 21 5.20 3.66 -7.34
N PHE A 22 3.97 3.39 -6.87
CA PHE A 22 3.58 3.68 -5.49
C PHE A 22 4.46 2.93 -4.47
N VAL A 23 4.66 1.63 -4.68
CA VAL A 23 5.49 0.81 -3.78
C VAL A 23 6.95 1.28 -3.80
N ILE A 24 7.52 1.50 -4.99
CA ILE A 24 8.91 1.98 -5.13
C ILE A 24 9.07 3.35 -4.48
N ASN A 25 8.18 4.30 -4.78
CA ASN A 25 8.21 5.64 -4.20
C ASN A 25 8.08 5.59 -2.68
N THR A 26 7.20 4.75 -2.14
CA THR A 26 7.02 4.61 -0.69
C THR A 26 8.30 4.12 -0.01
N ILE A 27 8.99 3.15 -0.60
CA ILE A 27 10.26 2.66 -0.07
C ILE A 27 11.33 3.75 -0.16
N VAL A 28 11.45 4.41 -1.31
CA VAL A 28 12.46 5.46 -1.54
C VAL A 28 12.25 6.65 -0.60
N PHE A 29 11.04 7.18 -0.51
CA PHE A 29 10.73 8.30 0.39
C PHE A 29 10.84 7.91 1.85
N PHE A 30 10.50 6.66 2.22
CA PHE A 30 10.67 6.20 3.59
C PHE A 30 12.14 6.21 3.99
N LEU A 31 13.02 5.65 3.16
CA LEU A 31 14.46 5.67 3.41
C LEU A 31 15.01 7.11 3.42
N TYR A 32 14.54 7.95 2.50
CA TYR A 32 14.93 9.37 2.45
C TYR A 32 14.56 10.11 3.73
N PHE A 33 13.31 10.05 4.16
CA PHE A 33 12.86 10.73 5.38
C PHE A 33 13.53 10.15 6.63
N MET A 34 13.67 8.83 6.72
CA MET A 34 14.35 8.20 7.86
C MET A 34 15.80 8.69 7.98
N PHE A 35 16.53 8.74 6.85
CA PHE A 35 17.88 9.29 6.83
C PHE A 35 17.91 10.78 7.16
N PHE A 36 16.99 11.56 6.59
CA PHE A 36 16.89 13.00 6.84
C PHE A 36 16.60 13.33 8.30
N PHE A 37 15.65 12.64 8.93
CA PHE A 37 15.36 12.82 10.36
C PHE A 37 16.52 12.34 11.23
N SER A 38 17.14 11.20 10.93
CA SER A 38 18.32 10.73 11.66
C SER A 38 19.47 11.74 11.58
N PHE A 39 19.67 12.36 10.41
CA PHE A 39 20.64 13.42 10.21
C PHE A 39 20.30 14.67 11.02
N LEU A 40 19.03 15.11 11.02
CA LEU A 40 18.58 16.22 11.85
C LEU A 40 18.79 15.95 13.33
N LEU A 41 18.41 14.78 13.84
CA LEU A 41 18.63 14.41 15.24
C LEU A 41 20.12 14.45 15.61
N SER A 42 21.00 13.98 14.72
CA SER A 42 22.46 14.05 14.92
C SER A 42 22.96 15.49 15.02
N LEU A 43 22.45 16.40 14.18
CA LEU A 43 22.78 17.82 14.26
C LEU A 43 22.31 18.45 15.57
N PHE A 44 21.08 18.17 16.00
CA PHE A 44 20.56 18.67 17.28
C PHE A 44 21.34 18.14 18.49
N SER A 45 21.76 16.87 18.45
CA SER A 45 22.62 16.30 19.48
C SER A 45 23.94 17.06 19.59
N GLY A 46 24.60 17.35 18.47
CA GLY A 46 25.87 18.09 18.46
C GLY A 46 25.76 19.53 18.97
N ILE A 47 24.60 20.19 18.77
CA ILE A 47 24.35 21.54 19.31
C ILE A 47 24.07 21.49 20.82
N SER A 48 23.39 20.44 21.30
CA SER A 48 23.02 20.30 22.71
C SER A 48 24.21 20.11 23.66
N GLU A 49 25.36 19.67 23.15
CA GLU A 49 26.61 19.55 23.93
C GLU A 49 27.19 20.92 24.34
N LEU A 50 26.78 22.01 23.67
CA LEU A 50 27.25 23.37 23.97
C LEU A 50 26.47 24.05 25.10
N ASP A 51 25.29 23.54 25.49
CA ASP A 51 24.46 24.11 26.56
C ASP A 51 23.89 23.00 27.47
N TYR A 52 24.35 22.99 28.72
CA TYR A 52 24.02 21.99 29.73
C TYR A 52 22.52 21.92 30.05
N ASN A 53 21.79 23.04 30.00
CA ASN A 53 20.35 23.06 30.26
C ASN A 53 19.54 22.45 29.10
N LEU A 54 20.06 22.56 27.88
CA LEU A 54 19.49 21.93 26.69
C LEU A 54 19.77 20.43 26.65
N SER A 55 20.94 19.99 27.13
CA SER A 55 21.34 18.58 27.11
C SER A 55 20.35 17.65 27.83
N GLN A 56 19.80 18.10 28.96
CA GLN A 56 18.86 17.31 29.77
C GLN A 56 17.47 17.22 29.12
N GLN A 57 17.01 18.30 28.48
CA GLN A 57 15.75 18.29 27.71
C GLN A 57 15.85 17.45 26.43
N VAL A 58 17.01 17.45 25.78
CA VAL A 58 17.26 16.69 24.54
C VAL A 58 17.32 15.18 24.80
N SER A 59 17.85 14.77 25.95
CA SER A 59 17.87 13.35 26.36
C SER A 59 16.47 12.75 26.44
N ASP A 60 15.53 13.40 27.13
CA ASP A 60 14.14 12.92 27.24
C ASP A 60 13.38 13.01 25.91
N LEU A 61 13.71 14.02 25.09
CA LEU A 61 13.19 14.12 23.73
C LEU A 61 13.75 13.05 22.78
N SER A 62 14.91 12.44 23.05
CA SER A 62 15.56 11.53 22.09
C SER A 62 14.78 10.23 21.88
N THR A 63 14.23 9.64 22.94
CA THR A 63 13.54 8.35 22.87
C THR A 63 12.14 8.53 22.28
N LEU A 64 11.39 9.51 22.78
CA LEU A 64 10.08 9.87 22.22
C LEU A 64 10.22 10.42 20.79
N GLY A 65 11.25 11.23 20.56
CA GLY A 65 11.61 11.84 19.29
C GLY A 65 11.91 10.82 18.20
N THR A 66 12.63 9.74 18.52
CA THR A 66 12.92 8.67 17.56
C THR A 66 11.64 7.93 17.14
N LEU A 67 10.75 7.62 18.08
CA LEU A 67 9.47 6.99 17.79
C LEU A 67 8.59 7.92 16.93
N THR A 68 8.45 9.18 17.33
CA THR A 68 7.67 10.17 16.56
C THR A 68 8.27 10.43 15.19
N ALA A 69 9.59 10.49 15.06
CA ALA A 69 10.27 10.67 13.78
C ALA A 69 10.04 9.47 12.85
N THR A 70 9.99 8.26 13.39
CA THR A 70 9.70 7.05 12.59
C THR A 70 8.27 7.06 12.07
N PHE A 71 7.28 7.35 12.93
CA PHE A 71 5.88 7.47 12.53
C PHE A 71 5.67 8.61 11.53
N PHE A 72 6.30 9.76 11.79
CA PHE A 72 6.21 10.92 10.90
C PHE A 72 6.88 10.64 9.56
N SER A 73 8.03 9.96 9.54
CA SER A 73 8.70 9.53 8.29
C SER A 73 7.83 8.59 7.48
N LEU A 74 7.16 7.64 8.14
CA LEU A 74 6.24 6.73 7.48
C LEU A 74 5.05 7.48 6.87
N PHE A 75 4.42 8.36 7.64
CA PHE A 75 3.30 9.16 7.17
C PHE A 75 3.69 10.09 6.01
N ALA A 76 4.79 10.84 6.17
CA ALA A 76 5.32 11.74 5.16
C ALA A 76 5.71 10.98 3.88
N SER A 77 6.28 9.78 4.01
CA SER A 77 6.60 8.92 2.88
C SER A 77 5.35 8.50 2.10
N ILE A 78 4.34 7.98 2.78
CA ILE A 78 3.09 7.53 2.13
C ILE A 78 2.41 8.71 1.43
N PHE A 79 2.32 9.85 2.10
CA PHE A 79 1.72 11.06 1.55
C PHE A 79 2.48 11.55 0.31
N SER A 80 3.81 11.69 0.41
CA SER A 80 4.65 12.13 -0.73
C SER A 80 4.62 11.15 -1.90
N SER A 81 4.55 9.85 -1.61
CA SER A 81 4.44 8.79 -2.62
C SER A 81 3.14 8.88 -3.38
N PHE A 82 2.05 9.25 -2.72
CA PHE A 82 0.75 9.44 -3.37
C PHE A 82 0.81 10.53 -4.45
N PHE A 83 1.33 11.72 -4.14
CA PHE A 83 1.46 12.81 -5.13
C PHE A 83 2.42 12.47 -6.27
N THR A 84 3.57 11.88 -5.94
CA THR A 84 4.55 11.48 -6.95
C THR A 84 3.97 10.40 -7.89
N THR A 85 3.16 9.48 -7.35
CA THR A 85 2.49 8.46 -8.16
C THR A 85 1.43 9.06 -9.08
N ILE A 86 0.71 10.09 -8.65
CA ILE A 86 -0.22 10.84 -9.53
C ILE A 86 0.54 11.46 -10.70
N LEU A 87 1.71 12.07 -10.46
CA LEU A 87 2.55 12.62 -11.52
C LEU A 87 3.02 11.53 -12.50
N VAL A 88 3.44 10.36 -11.99
CA VAL A 88 3.79 9.22 -12.84
C VAL A 88 2.59 8.75 -13.67
N ALA A 89 1.40 8.66 -13.09
CA ALA A 89 0.19 8.27 -13.80
C ALA A 89 -0.11 9.25 -14.96
N ILE A 90 0.00 10.56 -14.69
CA ILE A 90 -0.15 11.61 -15.70
C ILE A 90 0.91 11.44 -16.81
N ALA A 91 2.17 11.20 -16.46
CA ALA A 91 3.24 10.99 -17.43
C ALA A 91 2.99 9.76 -18.32
N VAL A 92 2.47 8.65 -17.78
CA VAL A 92 2.10 7.45 -18.56
C VAL A 92 0.95 7.76 -19.51
N VAL A 93 -0.05 8.52 -19.06
CA VAL A 93 -1.16 8.93 -19.93
C VAL A 93 -0.66 9.80 -21.07
N ILE A 94 0.21 10.77 -20.79
CA ILE A 94 0.86 11.61 -21.81
C ILE A 94 1.67 10.74 -22.79
N TYR A 95 2.45 9.78 -22.29
CA TYR A 95 3.18 8.83 -23.15
C TYR A 95 2.24 8.07 -24.09
N ASN A 96 1.14 7.53 -23.56
CA ASN A 96 0.16 6.77 -24.36
C ASN A 96 -0.56 7.65 -25.40
N LEU A 97 -0.74 8.95 -25.12
CA LEU A 97 -1.24 9.91 -26.10
C LEU A 97 -0.21 10.13 -27.21
N VAL A 98 1.04 10.42 -26.84
CA VAL A 98 2.14 10.73 -27.78
C VAL A 98 2.49 9.53 -28.66
N SER A 99 2.52 8.31 -28.12
CA SER A 99 2.78 7.09 -28.89
C SER A 99 1.71 6.85 -29.96
N GLY A 100 0.47 7.28 -29.70
CA GLY A 100 -0.60 7.26 -30.70
C GLY A 100 -0.36 8.19 -31.89
N PHE A 101 0.39 9.28 -31.71
CA PHE A 101 0.69 10.25 -32.77
C PHE A 101 1.99 9.96 -33.53
N ILE A 102 3.04 9.51 -32.83
CA ILE A 102 4.39 9.34 -33.40
C ILE A 102 4.60 7.91 -33.93
N GLY A 103 3.74 6.98 -33.56
CA GLY A 103 3.90 5.55 -33.83
C GLY A 103 4.53 4.81 -32.64
N PRO A 104 4.32 3.48 -32.55
CA PRO A 104 4.82 2.68 -31.44
C PRO A 104 6.35 2.62 -31.45
N LEU A 105 6.95 2.57 -30.25
CA LEU A 105 8.38 2.27 -30.11
C LEU A 105 8.62 0.81 -30.51
N GLU A 106 9.42 0.62 -31.57
CA GLU A 106 9.85 -0.69 -32.04
C GLU A 106 11.16 -1.06 -31.34
N LEU A 107 11.10 -2.07 -30.48
CA LEU A 107 12.27 -2.64 -29.82
C LEU A 107 12.70 -3.89 -30.60
N GLU A 108 13.91 -3.88 -31.14
CA GLU A 108 14.54 -5.08 -31.68
C GLU A 108 15.15 -5.88 -30.53
N ALA A 109 14.48 -6.94 -30.12
CA ALA A 109 14.99 -7.85 -29.11
C ALA A 109 15.71 -9.01 -29.81
N GLN A 110 17.02 -9.14 -29.61
CA GLN A 110 17.74 -10.37 -29.89
C GLN A 110 17.42 -11.35 -28.76
N VAL A 111 16.41 -12.20 -28.97
CA VAL A 111 16.11 -13.27 -28.05
C VAL A 111 16.99 -14.46 -28.44
N ASP A 112 18.12 -14.62 -27.75
CA ASP A 112 18.84 -15.89 -27.75
C ASP A 112 17.97 -16.92 -27.02
N LEU A 113 17.03 -17.51 -27.76
CA LEU A 113 16.26 -18.65 -27.27
C LEU A 113 17.28 -19.73 -26.88
N PRO A 114 17.33 -20.16 -25.61
CA PRO A 114 18.07 -21.36 -25.29
C PRO A 114 17.51 -22.46 -26.19
N LYS A 115 18.37 -23.09 -26.99
CA LYS A 115 18.01 -24.29 -27.75
C LYS A 115 17.26 -25.18 -26.76
N GLN A 116 15.97 -25.40 -27.01
CA GLN A 116 15.24 -26.49 -26.39
C GLN A 116 15.97 -27.76 -26.84
N GLU A 117 16.96 -28.17 -26.06
CA GLU A 117 17.44 -29.52 -26.04
C GLU A 117 16.21 -30.34 -25.71
N ASN A 118 15.88 -31.27 -26.61
CA ASN A 118 14.73 -32.14 -26.52
C ASN A 118 14.80 -32.98 -25.25
N SER A 119 14.48 -32.40 -24.09
CA SER A 119 14.08 -33.17 -22.93
C SER A 119 12.75 -33.78 -23.37
N SER A 120 12.76 -35.08 -23.67
CA SER A 120 11.54 -35.87 -23.75
C SER A 120 10.84 -35.73 -22.40
N PHE A 121 10.03 -34.69 -22.28
CA PHE A 121 9.14 -34.50 -21.17
C PHE A 121 8.12 -35.61 -21.33
N ASP A 122 8.33 -36.68 -20.57
CA ASP A 122 7.52 -37.89 -20.53
C ASP A 122 6.13 -37.49 -20.02
N GLU A 123 5.28 -36.95 -20.90
CA GLU A 123 3.88 -36.56 -20.62
C GLU A 123 3.11 -37.71 -19.94
N GLY A 124 3.55 -38.95 -20.18
CA GLY A 124 3.04 -40.15 -19.51
C GLY A 124 3.20 -40.12 -17.98
N ARG A 125 4.25 -39.51 -17.43
CA ARG A 125 4.46 -39.42 -15.97
C ARG A 125 3.58 -38.37 -15.31
N VAL A 126 3.37 -37.22 -15.95
CA VAL A 126 2.53 -36.16 -15.39
C VAL A 126 1.08 -36.60 -15.32
N LEU A 127 0.59 -37.29 -16.37
CA LEU A 127 -0.76 -37.85 -16.35
C LEU A 127 -0.94 -38.96 -15.30
N GLN A 128 0.09 -39.76 -15.02
CA GLN A 128 0.02 -40.77 -13.95
C GLN A 128 -0.03 -40.14 -12.55
N ILE A 129 0.69 -39.05 -12.31
CA ILE A 129 0.68 -38.34 -11.02
C ILE A 129 -0.68 -37.68 -10.78
N VAL A 130 -1.20 -36.95 -11.77
CA VAL A 130 -2.52 -36.28 -11.66
C VAL A 130 -3.64 -37.31 -11.49
N ARG A 131 -3.58 -38.46 -12.18
CA ARG A 131 -4.60 -39.52 -12.04
C ARG A 131 -4.57 -40.20 -10.67
N ARG A 132 -3.40 -40.31 -10.02
CA ARG A 132 -3.32 -40.81 -8.63
C ARG A 132 -3.96 -39.85 -7.64
N GLU A 133 -3.68 -38.55 -7.74
CA GLU A 133 -4.25 -37.56 -6.81
C GLU A 133 -5.78 -37.46 -6.91
N ILE A 134 -6.35 -37.57 -8.12
CA ILE A 134 -7.81 -37.51 -8.31
C ILE A 134 -8.48 -38.73 -7.64
N ASN A 135 -7.94 -39.93 -7.83
CA ASN A 135 -8.49 -41.15 -7.22
C ASN A 135 -8.38 -41.16 -5.69
N GLU A 136 -7.34 -40.52 -5.12
CA GLU A 136 -7.17 -40.44 -3.68
C GLU A 136 -8.19 -39.50 -3.04
N LYS A 137 -8.45 -38.34 -3.65
CA LYS A 137 -9.47 -37.38 -3.18
C LYS A 137 -10.91 -37.93 -3.23
N GLU A 138 -11.26 -38.74 -4.23
CA GLU A 138 -12.59 -39.39 -4.27
C GLU A 138 -12.77 -40.42 -3.15
N ARG A 139 -11.69 -41.12 -2.77
CA ARG A 139 -11.71 -42.10 -1.69
C ARG A 139 -11.88 -41.45 -0.32
N GLU A 140 -11.35 -40.24 -0.12
CA GLU A 140 -11.54 -39.45 1.10
C GLU A 140 -12.97 -38.89 1.21
N ARG A 141 -13.53 -38.36 0.12
CA ARG A 141 -14.92 -37.85 0.11
C ARG A 141 -15.94 -38.96 0.41
N THR A 142 -15.73 -40.15 -0.12
CA THR A 142 -16.63 -41.31 0.14
C THR A 142 -16.62 -41.72 1.62
N LYS A 143 -15.47 -41.63 2.30
CA LYS A 143 -15.37 -41.90 3.75
C LYS A 143 -16.00 -40.79 4.60
N GLN A 144 -15.99 -39.55 4.13
CA GLN A 144 -16.55 -38.42 4.87
C GLN A 144 -18.08 -38.34 4.77
N SER A 145 -18.68 -38.74 3.63
CA SER A 145 -20.14 -38.80 3.48
C SER A 145 -20.80 -39.86 4.37
N GLN A 146 -20.14 -40.98 4.70
CA GLN A 146 -20.71 -41.99 5.59
C GLN A 146 -20.74 -41.57 7.08
N ARG A 147 -20.10 -40.46 7.46
CA ARG A 147 -20.05 -39.99 8.86
C ARG A 147 -21.05 -38.86 9.18
N THR A 148 -21.83 -38.40 8.20
CA THR A 148 -22.70 -37.21 8.36
C THR A 148 -24.18 -37.52 8.14
N GLU A 149 -24.64 -38.72 8.53
CA GLU A 149 -26.06 -39.02 8.66
C GLU A 149 -26.35 -39.44 10.11
N LEU A 150 -26.35 -38.45 11.02
CA LEU A 150 -27.08 -38.54 12.27
C LEU A 150 -28.20 -37.49 12.22
N PRO A 151 -29.48 -37.89 12.30
CA PRO A 151 -30.58 -36.93 12.27
C PRO A 151 -30.65 -36.25 13.64
N LYS A 152 -30.39 -34.94 13.67
CA LYS A 152 -30.70 -34.12 14.85
C LYS A 152 -31.97 -33.34 14.55
N GLN A 153 -33.02 -33.74 15.26
CA GLN A 153 -34.37 -33.20 15.24
C GLN A 153 -34.39 -31.69 15.53
N GLU A 154 -35.40 -31.08 14.92
CA GLU A 154 -35.97 -29.76 15.18
C GLU A 154 -36.13 -29.47 16.67
N ASP A 155 -35.92 -28.20 17.07
CA ASP A 155 -36.84 -27.48 17.95
C ASP A 155 -36.49 -25.97 18.02
N GLU A 156 -37.56 -25.16 18.04
CA GLU A 156 -37.72 -23.78 18.54
C GLU A 156 -37.02 -22.64 17.76
N GLU A 157 -37.70 -21.77 17.00
CA GLU A 157 -38.86 -20.90 17.28
C GLU A 157 -38.61 -19.83 18.38
N LYS A 158 -38.74 -18.56 17.94
CA LYS A 158 -39.15 -17.32 18.64
C LYS A 158 -38.11 -16.30 19.16
N ASP A 159 -38.47 -15.06 18.81
CA ASP A 159 -38.26 -13.78 19.49
C ASP A 159 -36.80 -13.24 19.53
N THR A 160 -36.49 -12.02 19.09
CA THR A 160 -37.11 -10.78 19.55
C THR A 160 -36.70 -9.61 18.64
N LYS A 161 -37.70 -8.85 18.20
CA LYS A 161 -37.57 -7.48 17.71
C LYS A 161 -37.22 -6.56 18.89
N GLN A 162 -36.14 -5.77 18.81
CA GLN A 162 -36.01 -4.45 19.46
C GLN A 162 -34.59 -3.90 19.25
N ASN A 163 -34.42 -2.97 18.32
CA ASN A 163 -33.55 -1.81 18.56
C ASN A 163 -33.90 -0.69 17.58
N LYS A 164 -34.87 0.13 17.97
CA LYS A 164 -35.28 1.35 17.26
C LYS A 164 -35.59 2.41 18.32
N GLU A 165 -34.55 2.98 18.88
CA GLU A 165 -34.55 4.21 19.67
C GLU A 165 -33.14 4.81 19.53
N LYS A 166 -32.87 6.12 19.52
CA LYS A 166 -33.65 7.37 19.60
C LYS A 166 -32.54 8.39 19.86
N TYR A 167 -32.15 9.23 18.90
CA TYR A 167 -31.40 10.43 19.22
C TYR A 167 -32.04 11.61 18.53
N SER A 168 -32.49 12.50 19.42
CA SER A 168 -33.33 13.66 19.20
C SER A 168 -32.57 14.74 18.47
N GLU A 169 -33.15 15.15 17.35
CA GLU A 169 -32.99 16.43 16.73
C GLU A 169 -33.94 17.36 17.50
N GLU A 170 -33.42 18.27 18.33
CA GLU A 170 -34.15 19.45 18.84
C GLU A 170 -33.18 20.37 19.60
N ASP A 171 -32.93 21.52 18.98
CA ASP A 171 -32.99 22.86 19.57
C ASP A 171 -31.96 23.33 20.63
N PHE A 172 -31.67 24.64 20.53
CA PHE A 172 -30.88 25.53 21.43
C PHE A 172 -29.35 25.49 21.23
N MET A 173 -28.65 26.52 20.72
CA MET A 173 -28.87 27.97 20.83
C MET A 173 -28.13 28.78 19.72
N PRO A 174 -28.68 29.93 19.30
CA PRO A 174 -27.94 31.00 18.62
C PRO A 174 -27.37 32.05 19.59
N GLN A 175 -26.16 32.52 19.26
CA GLN A 175 -25.51 33.83 19.54
C GLN A 175 -25.61 34.49 20.92
N ALA A 176 -24.42 34.76 21.50
CA ALA A 176 -24.16 36.00 22.23
C ALA A 176 -22.92 36.68 21.64
N GLN A 177 -23.17 37.79 20.93
CA GLN A 177 -22.17 38.81 20.61
C GLN A 177 -21.65 39.43 21.91
N ASN A 178 -20.33 39.60 22.01
CA ASN A 178 -19.71 40.41 23.07
C ASN A 178 -19.04 41.62 22.39
N PRO A 179 -19.68 42.80 22.35
CA PRO A 179 -19.03 44.07 22.09
C PRO A 179 -18.80 44.76 23.43
N ASP A 180 -17.54 44.92 23.85
CA ASP A 180 -17.06 46.04 24.68
C ASP A 180 -15.75 45.67 25.38
N SER A 181 -14.63 46.14 24.82
CA SER A 181 -13.51 46.61 25.63
C SER A 181 -12.68 47.59 24.81
N ASP A 182 -13.29 48.74 24.57
CA ASP A 182 -12.57 50.01 24.42
C ASP A 182 -12.12 50.44 25.82
N LYS A 183 -10.81 50.55 26.03
CA LYS A 183 -10.19 51.55 26.93
C LYS A 183 -8.67 51.48 26.84
N ARG A 184 -8.12 52.51 26.17
CA ARG A 184 -7.03 53.39 26.60
C ARG A 184 -5.81 52.75 27.27
N GLU A 185 -4.66 53.01 26.66
CA GLU A 185 -3.55 53.67 27.35
C GLU A 185 -2.68 54.37 26.29
N ASP A 186 -2.92 55.68 26.16
CA ASP A 186 -1.88 56.63 25.80
C ASP A 186 -0.88 56.64 26.95
N GLU A 187 0.41 56.52 26.69
CA GLU A 187 1.41 57.31 27.41
C GLU A 187 2.70 57.44 26.59
N SER A 188 3.22 58.67 26.66
CA SER A 188 4.37 59.22 25.94
C SER A 188 5.69 58.88 26.61
#